data_AF-A0A7X0CG02-F1
#
_entry.id   AF-A0A7X0CG02-F1
#
_cell.length_a   1.000
_cell.length_b   1.000
_cell.length_c   1.000
_cell.angle_alpha   90.00
_cell.angle_beta   90.00
_cell.angle_gamma   90.00
#
_symmetry.space_group_name_H-M   'P 1'
#
loop_
_entity.id
_entity.type
_entity.pdbx_description
1 polymer ?
#
loop_
_entity_poly.entity_id
_entity_poly.type
_entity_poly.pdbx_seq_one_letter_code
_entity_poly.pdbx_strand_id
1 'polypeptide(L)'
;MAVNAVGVQQLYVAYFGRPADTAGLEYWVNTLGSGAATLADISRSFAAAEEYRDNYSHMNSRTVVTKIYDHLFGREAEAAGVDYWASLMDRGVITIDDAVKQISEAAVGTDALIFNGKAAAATAFTLRLDTPGEVAAYGNDAGGKLAMEFLATVKDATSALDAVDPIVVDAWIARIVAADGTAIEDVGLVGVAPLV
;
A
#
# COMPACT_ATOMS: atom_id res chain seq x y z
N MET A 1 -13.38 15.64 -7.72
CA MET A 1 -12.51 14.59 -8.31
C MET A 1 -11.24 14.38 -7.50
N ALA A 2 -10.45 15.42 -7.19
CA ALA A 2 -9.22 15.28 -6.38
C ALA A 2 -9.42 14.70 -4.96
N VAL A 3 -10.52 15.05 -4.27
CA VAL A 3 -10.83 14.51 -2.93
C VAL A 3 -11.11 12.99 -2.97
N ASN A 4 -11.74 12.50 -4.04
CA ASN A 4 -12.04 11.07 -4.19
C ASN A 4 -10.75 10.25 -4.35
N ALA A 5 -9.76 10.78 -5.10
CA ALA A 5 -8.49 10.11 -5.30
C ALA A 5 -7.69 9.98 -3.99
N VAL A 6 -7.63 11.04 -3.18
CA VAL A 6 -6.94 11.00 -1.88
C VAL A 6 -7.60 9.99 -0.94
N GLY A 7 -8.93 9.96 -0.87
CA GLY A 7 -9.66 8.99 -0.04
C GLY A 7 -9.41 7.54 -0.47
N VAL A 8 -9.36 7.27 -1.78
CA VAL A 8 -9.01 5.94 -2.29
C VAL A 8 -7.57 5.58 -1.92
N GLN A 9 -6.62 6.51 -2.09
CA GLN A 9 -5.22 6.27 -1.74
C GLN A 9 -5.04 6.01 -0.24
N GLN A 10 -5.76 6.74 0.62
CA GLN A 10 -5.79 6.47 2.07
C GLN A 10 -6.23 5.04 2.38
N LEU A 11 -7.24 4.51 1.66
CA LEU A 11 -7.66 3.11 1.81
C LEU A 11 -6.57 2.15 1.32
N TYR A 12 -5.90 2.41 0.20
CA TYR A 12 -4.79 1.57 -0.26
C TYR A 12 -3.61 1.55 0.72
N VAL A 13 -3.25 2.71 1.27
CA VAL A 13 -2.23 2.83 2.33
C VAL A 13 -2.64 2.02 3.56
N ALA A 14 -3.90 2.14 3.99
CA ALA A 14 -4.39 1.50 5.21
C ALA A 14 -4.48 -0.03 5.11
N TYR A 15 -5.00 -0.55 4.00
CA TYR A 15 -5.25 -1.98 3.83
C TYR A 15 -4.06 -2.73 3.25
N PHE A 16 -3.32 -2.11 2.33
CA PHE A 16 -2.29 -2.79 1.56
C PHE A 16 -0.88 -2.21 1.77
N GLY A 17 -0.75 -1.06 2.43
CA GLY A 17 0.55 -0.43 2.66
C GLY A 17 1.25 0.06 1.40
N ARG A 18 0.56 0.09 0.24
CA ARG A 18 1.10 0.48 -1.07
C ARG A 18 0.26 1.57 -1.73
N PRO A 19 0.81 2.31 -2.72
CA PRO A 19 0.02 3.17 -3.59
C PRO A 19 -0.98 2.34 -4.41
N ALA A 20 -2.11 2.93 -4.80
CA ALA A 20 -3.00 2.30 -5.77
C ALA A 20 -2.31 2.11 -7.13
N ASP A 21 -2.65 1.03 -7.85
CA ASP A 21 -2.33 0.93 -9.27
C ASP A 21 -3.19 1.93 -10.08
N THR A 22 -2.78 2.23 -11.30
CA THR A 22 -3.45 3.22 -12.14
C THR A 22 -4.89 2.83 -12.47
N ALA A 23 -5.13 1.57 -12.82
CA ALA A 23 -6.46 1.06 -13.19
C ALA A 23 -7.39 0.98 -11.98
N GLY A 24 -6.90 0.50 -10.84
CA GLY A 24 -7.63 0.43 -9.58
C GLY A 24 -8.02 1.82 -9.08
N LEU A 25 -7.10 2.79 -9.09
CA LEU A 25 -7.41 4.16 -8.71
C LEU A 25 -8.49 4.76 -9.60
N GLU A 26 -8.37 4.62 -10.93
CA GLU A 26 -9.35 5.12 -11.88
C GLU A 26 -10.73 4.50 -11.64
N TYR A 27 -10.80 3.18 -11.49
CA TYR A 27 -12.04 2.45 -11.22
C TYR A 27 -12.76 2.97 -9.97
N TRP A 28 -12.05 3.09 -8.85
CA TRP A 28 -12.66 3.54 -7.59
C TRP A 28 -13.05 5.02 -7.64
N VAL A 29 -12.23 5.88 -8.24
CA VAL A 29 -12.56 7.31 -8.41
C VAL A 29 -13.81 7.49 -9.26
N ASN A 30 -13.96 6.72 -10.34
CA ASN A 30 -15.16 6.74 -11.20
C ASN A 30 -16.39 6.18 -10.46
N THR A 31 -16.22 5.14 -9.65
CA THR A 31 -17.29 4.56 -8.83
C THR A 31 -17.79 5.58 -7.78
N LEU A 32 -16.89 6.30 -7.12
CA LEU A 32 -17.25 7.39 -6.21
C LEU A 32 -17.88 8.57 -6.96
N GLY A 33 -17.34 8.92 -8.13
CA GLY A 33 -17.83 10.04 -8.95
C GLY A 33 -19.24 9.84 -9.51
N SER A 34 -19.61 8.59 -9.79
CA SER A 34 -20.96 8.22 -10.22
C SER A 34 -21.95 8.03 -9.06
N GLY A 35 -21.48 8.04 -7.81
CA GLY A 35 -22.29 7.75 -6.63
C GLY A 35 -22.71 6.28 -6.48
N ALA A 36 -22.11 5.38 -7.25
CA ALA A 36 -22.37 3.94 -7.18
C ALA A 36 -21.85 3.31 -5.88
N ALA A 37 -20.88 3.95 -5.23
CA ALA A 37 -20.34 3.55 -3.94
C ALA A 37 -19.89 4.78 -3.12
N THR A 38 -19.74 4.58 -1.82
CA THR A 38 -19.09 5.51 -0.89
C THR A 38 -17.70 4.99 -0.51
N LEU A 39 -16.86 5.83 0.12
CA LEU A 39 -15.57 5.37 0.66
C LEU A 39 -15.73 4.22 1.67
N ALA A 40 -16.83 4.21 2.43
CA ALA A 40 -17.15 3.12 3.34
C ALA A 40 -17.46 1.80 2.61
N ASP A 41 -18.10 1.86 1.44
CA ASP A 41 -18.34 0.68 0.61
C ASP A 41 -17.03 0.11 0.04
N ILE A 42 -16.12 0.98 -0.38
CA ILE A 42 -14.80 0.59 -0.88
C ILE A 42 -13.96 -0.04 0.23
N SER A 43 -13.93 0.58 1.41
CA SER A 43 -13.27 0.03 2.60
C SER A 43 -13.77 -1.39 2.92
N ARG A 44 -15.08 -1.63 2.87
CA ARG A 44 -15.67 -2.97 3.04
C ARG A 44 -15.23 -3.95 1.94
N SER A 45 -15.11 -3.47 0.70
CA SER A 45 -14.61 -4.30 -0.40
C SER A 45 -13.14 -4.69 -0.21
N PHE A 46 -12.30 -3.79 0.30
CA PHE A 46 -10.87 -4.05 0.54
C PHE A 46 -10.68 -5.02 1.72
N ALA A 47 -11.47 -4.86 2.78
CA ALA A 47 -11.54 -5.79 3.89
C ALA A 47 -11.88 -7.23 3.46
N ALA A 48 -12.75 -7.36 2.46
CA ALA A 48 -13.17 -8.66 1.92
C ALA A 48 -12.19 -9.25 0.89
N ALA A 49 -11.19 -8.49 0.43
CA ALA A 49 -10.26 -8.94 -0.60
C ALA A 49 -9.41 -10.11 -0.09
N GLU A 50 -9.22 -11.12 -0.94
CA GLU A 50 -8.41 -12.31 -0.63
C GLU A 50 -6.98 -11.93 -0.27
N GLU A 51 -6.37 -11.01 -1.02
CA GLU A 51 -5.03 -10.47 -0.74
C GLU A 51 -4.91 -9.89 0.68
N TYR A 52 -5.93 -9.18 1.15
CA TYR A 52 -5.92 -8.65 2.52
C TYR A 52 -6.00 -9.80 3.53
N ARG A 53 -6.89 -10.76 3.30
CA ARG A 53 -7.04 -11.91 4.19
C ARG A 53 -5.76 -12.76 4.24
N ASP A 54 -5.09 -12.98 3.12
CA ASP A 54 -3.86 -13.76 3.02
C ASP A 54 -2.68 -13.07 3.70
N ASN A 55 -2.61 -11.73 3.63
CA ASN A 55 -1.56 -10.96 4.31
C ASN A 55 -1.62 -11.08 5.84
N TYR A 56 -2.77 -11.45 6.42
CA TYR A 56 -2.97 -11.51 7.86
C TYR A 56 -3.43 -12.88 8.41
N SER A 57 -3.84 -13.83 7.58
CA SER A 57 -4.47 -15.11 7.97
C SER A 57 -3.61 -16.02 8.84
N HIS A 58 -2.28 -15.86 8.81
CA HIS A 58 -1.33 -16.68 9.57
C HIS A 58 -0.66 -15.93 10.74
N MET A 59 -1.08 -14.69 11.01
CA MET A 59 -0.47 -13.84 12.04
C MET A 59 -1.29 -13.84 13.32
N ASN A 60 -0.62 -13.73 14.47
CA ASN A 60 -1.32 -13.45 15.71
C ASN A 60 -1.78 -11.99 15.74
N SER A 61 -2.81 -11.69 16.54
CA SER A 61 -3.44 -10.37 16.58
C SER A 61 -2.47 -9.24 16.92
N ARG A 62 -1.45 -9.49 17.76
CA ARG A 62 -0.44 -8.46 18.08
C ARG A 62 0.40 -8.10 16.86
N THR A 63 0.89 -9.10 16.13
CA THR A 63 1.67 -8.90 14.89
C THR A 63 0.83 -8.17 13.84
N VAL A 64 -0.46 -8.50 13.73
CA VAL A 64 -1.38 -7.79 12.84
C VAL A 64 -1.47 -6.31 13.22
N VAL A 65 -1.73 -5.98 14.49
CA VAL A 65 -1.83 -4.60 14.96
C VAL A 65 -0.54 -3.83 14.72
N THR A 66 0.63 -4.42 15.02
CA THR A 66 1.92 -3.76 14.76
C THR A 66 2.09 -3.40 13.29
N LYS A 67 1.70 -4.29 12.35
CA LYS A 67 1.74 -3.99 10.92
C LYS A 67 0.78 -2.87 10.52
N ILE A 68 -0.42 -2.84 11.09
CA ILE A 68 -1.39 -1.78 10.83
C ILE A 68 -0.80 -0.41 11.19
N TYR A 69 -0.15 -0.30 12.36
CA TYR A 69 0.51 0.94 12.77
C TYR A 69 1.67 1.34 11.87
N ASP A 70 2.51 0.39 11.43
CA ASP A 70 3.60 0.69 10.50
C ASP A 70 3.09 1.15 9.12
N HIS A 71 2.07 0.48 8.60
CA HIS A 71 1.45 0.86 7.33
C HIS A 71 0.85 2.27 7.41
N LEU A 72 0.08 2.56 8.45
CA LEU A 72 -0.64 3.83 8.60
C LEU A 72 0.28 4.99 9.01
N PHE A 73 1.13 4.78 10.01
CA PHE A 73 1.83 5.86 10.70
C PHE A 73 3.35 5.77 10.59
N GLY A 74 3.87 4.70 9.99
CA GLY A 74 5.32 4.50 9.83
C GLY A 74 6.07 4.26 11.13
N ARG A 75 5.41 4.23 12.29
CA ARG A 75 6.06 4.06 13.58
C ARG A 75 5.67 2.75 14.24
N GLU A 76 6.49 2.33 15.21
CA GLU A 76 6.10 1.26 16.10
C GLU A 76 4.90 1.68 16.96
N ALA A 77 3.95 0.76 17.12
CA ALA A 77 2.80 0.94 18.00
C ALA A 77 3.22 0.90 19.47
N GLU A 78 2.62 1.73 20.31
CA GLU A 78 2.80 1.64 21.74
C GLU A 78 2.30 0.30 22.27
N ALA A 79 3.04 -0.33 23.18
CA ALA A 79 2.71 -1.66 23.71
C ALA A 79 1.27 -1.74 24.26
N ALA A 80 0.81 -0.71 24.96
CA ALA A 80 -0.56 -0.64 25.49
C ALA A 80 -1.63 -0.56 24.39
N GLY A 81 -1.34 0.12 23.27
CA GLY A 81 -2.23 0.15 22.10
C GLY A 81 -2.29 -1.22 21.43
N VAL A 82 -1.14 -1.87 21.23
CA VAL A 82 -1.07 -3.24 20.69
C VAL A 82 -1.86 -4.21 21.55
N ASP A 83 -1.70 -4.16 22.88
CA ASP A 83 -2.43 -4.99 23.84
C ASP A 83 -3.94 -4.81 23.70
N TYR A 84 -4.39 -3.55 23.64
CA TYR A 84 -5.80 -3.21 23.55
C TYR A 84 -6.43 -3.79 22.28
N TRP A 85 -5.90 -3.45 21.11
CA TRP A 85 -6.44 -3.90 19.82
C TRP A 85 -6.33 -5.41 19.65
N ALA A 86 -5.19 -6.01 20.02
CA ALA A 86 -5.01 -7.45 19.93
C ALA A 86 -6.02 -8.20 20.82
N SER A 87 -6.30 -7.70 22.03
CA SER A 87 -7.29 -8.33 22.90
C SER A 87 -8.71 -8.30 22.33
N LEU A 88 -9.09 -7.25 21.61
CA LEU A 88 -10.39 -7.14 20.96
C LEU A 88 -10.50 -8.12 19.79
N MET A 89 -9.42 -8.27 19.02
CA MET A 89 -9.32 -9.23 17.92
C MET A 89 -9.33 -10.69 18.41
N ASP A 90 -8.54 -11.01 19.45
CA ASP A 90 -8.47 -12.35 20.05
C ASP A 90 -9.82 -12.79 20.63
N ARG A 91 -10.63 -11.84 21.11
CA ARG A 91 -11.99 -12.07 21.62
C ARG A 91 -13.06 -12.10 20.52
N GLY A 92 -12.69 -11.85 19.27
CA GLY A 92 -13.61 -11.73 18.14
C GLY A 92 -14.59 -10.56 18.25
N VAL A 93 -14.26 -9.54 19.06
CA VAL A 93 -15.10 -8.33 19.23
C VAL A 93 -14.98 -7.43 18.02
N ILE A 94 -13.77 -7.36 17.45
CA ILE A 94 -13.48 -6.63 16.21
C ILE A 94 -12.76 -7.56 15.25
N THR A 95 -12.96 -7.32 13.98
CA THR A 95 -12.18 -7.91 12.89
C THR A 95 -10.90 -7.11 12.63
N ILE A 96 -10.05 -7.59 11.73
CA ILE A 96 -8.85 -6.85 11.30
C ILE A 96 -9.26 -5.57 10.57
N ASP A 97 -10.32 -5.62 9.76
CA ASP A 97 -10.81 -4.46 9.04
C ASP A 97 -11.41 -3.40 9.97
N ASP A 98 -12.13 -3.82 11.02
CA ASP A 98 -12.57 -2.92 12.08
C ASP A 98 -11.38 -2.24 12.77
N ALA A 99 -10.28 -2.97 13.01
CA ALA A 99 -9.08 -2.41 13.62
C ALA A 99 -8.40 -1.39 12.69
N VAL A 100 -8.18 -1.72 11.41
CA VAL A 100 -7.61 -0.78 10.41
C VAL A 100 -8.44 0.49 10.34
N LYS A 101 -9.76 0.33 10.21
CA LYS A 101 -10.69 1.46 10.13
C LYS A 101 -10.59 2.34 11.36
N GLN A 102 -10.81 1.77 12.55
CA GLN A 102 -10.84 2.56 13.79
C GLN A 102 -9.48 3.20 14.11
N ILE A 103 -8.37 2.51 13.87
CA ILE A 103 -7.03 3.06 14.07
C ILE A 103 -6.78 4.22 13.11
N SER A 104 -7.13 4.07 11.82
CA SER A 104 -6.96 5.15 10.82
C SER A 104 -7.83 6.37 11.11
N GLU A 105 -9.08 6.18 11.52
CA GLU A 105 -10.01 7.26 11.89
C GLU A 105 -9.61 7.98 13.18
N ALA A 106 -8.89 7.30 14.08
CA ALA A 106 -8.38 7.87 15.32
C ALA A 106 -7.03 8.61 15.17
N ALA A 107 -6.45 8.64 13.97
CA ALA A 107 -5.15 9.28 13.75
C ALA A 107 -5.24 10.79 14.01
N VAL A 108 -4.31 11.31 14.84
CA VAL A 108 -4.23 12.72 15.20
C VAL A 108 -2.77 13.18 15.26
N GLY A 109 -2.54 14.50 15.22
CA GLY A 109 -1.20 15.07 15.34
C GLY A 109 -0.24 14.52 14.28
N THR A 110 0.91 13.99 14.71
CA THR A 110 1.92 13.40 13.82
C THR A 110 1.36 12.22 13.04
N ASP A 111 0.52 11.36 13.64
CA ASP A 111 -0.02 10.17 12.95
C ASP A 111 -0.91 10.58 11.77
N ALA A 112 -1.75 11.60 11.96
CA ALA A 112 -2.55 12.16 10.88
C ALA A 112 -1.67 12.81 9.80
N LEU A 113 -0.57 13.46 10.18
CA LEU A 113 0.37 14.04 9.22
C LEU A 113 1.02 12.95 8.37
N ILE A 114 1.49 11.85 8.98
CA ILE A 114 2.11 10.74 8.26
C ILE A 114 1.12 10.02 7.37
N PHE A 115 -0.08 9.73 7.87
CA PHE A 115 -1.09 9.05 7.07
C PHE A 115 -1.46 9.86 5.82
N ASN A 116 -1.65 11.17 5.98
CA ASN A 116 -1.91 12.07 4.84
C ASN A 116 -0.68 12.23 3.93
N GLY A 117 0.52 12.27 4.48
CA GLY A 117 1.78 12.30 3.73
C GLY A 117 1.96 11.05 2.87
N LYS A 118 1.68 9.86 3.42
CA LYS A 118 1.66 8.60 2.68
C LYS A 118 0.62 8.61 1.56
N ALA A 119 -0.59 9.12 1.81
CA ALA A 119 -1.61 9.23 0.77
C ALA A 119 -1.20 10.22 -0.36
N ALA A 120 -0.51 11.31 -0.02
CA ALA A 120 0.05 12.24 -0.99
C ALA A 120 1.18 11.61 -1.81
N ALA A 121 2.12 10.93 -1.15
CA ALA A 121 3.20 10.18 -1.79
C ALA A 121 2.65 9.08 -2.71
N ALA A 122 1.64 8.34 -2.26
CA ALA A 122 0.93 7.34 -3.06
C ALA A 122 0.27 7.96 -4.30
N THR A 123 -0.36 9.13 -4.14
CA THR A 123 -0.93 9.87 -5.27
C THR A 123 0.15 10.28 -6.27
N ALA A 124 1.26 10.85 -5.79
CA ALA A 124 2.38 11.25 -6.63
C ALA A 124 2.98 10.06 -7.38
N PHE A 125 3.08 8.91 -6.70
CA PHE A 125 3.54 7.65 -7.27
C PHE A 125 2.64 7.18 -8.42
N THR A 126 1.35 6.99 -8.17
CA THR A 126 0.41 6.48 -9.18
C THR A 126 0.30 7.41 -10.39
N LEU A 127 0.37 8.74 -10.19
CA LEU A 127 0.34 9.70 -11.29
C LEU A 127 1.56 9.65 -12.22
N ARG A 128 2.66 9.05 -11.77
CA ARG A 128 3.91 8.93 -12.53
C ARG A 128 4.13 7.54 -13.12
N LEU A 129 3.22 6.59 -12.89
CA LEU A 129 3.14 5.34 -13.65
C LEU A 129 2.50 5.63 -15.03
N ASP A 130 3.20 6.37 -15.88
CA ASP A 130 2.63 6.96 -17.09
C ASP A 130 2.98 6.19 -18.37
N THR A 131 3.91 5.25 -18.29
CA THR A 131 4.23 4.34 -19.39
C THR A 131 3.63 2.94 -19.19
N PRO A 132 3.31 2.22 -20.29
CA PRO A 132 2.88 0.82 -20.19
C PRO A 132 3.89 -0.10 -19.49
N GLY A 133 5.19 0.18 -19.61
CA GLY A 133 6.25 -0.60 -18.97
C GLY A 133 6.25 -0.43 -17.44
N GLU A 134 6.04 0.78 -16.95
CA GLU A 134 5.95 1.05 -15.50
C GLU A 134 4.68 0.45 -14.90
N VAL A 135 3.54 0.56 -15.59
CA VAL A 135 2.28 -0.06 -15.15
C VAL A 135 2.43 -1.58 -15.07
N ALA A 136 3.06 -2.20 -16.07
CA ALA A 136 3.31 -3.64 -16.06
C ALA A 136 4.27 -4.04 -14.93
N ALA A 137 5.36 -3.30 -14.73
CA ALA A 137 6.34 -3.58 -13.69
C ALA A 137 5.78 -3.40 -12.28
N TYR A 138 4.88 -2.43 -12.06
CA TYR A 138 4.17 -2.28 -10.79
C TYR A 138 3.26 -3.49 -10.50
N GLY A 139 2.59 -4.01 -11.53
CA GLY A 139 1.60 -5.09 -11.40
C GLY A 139 2.15 -6.46 -11.00
N ASN A 140 3.48 -6.63 -10.97
CA ASN A 140 4.13 -7.86 -10.54
C ASN A 140 4.41 -7.86 -9.01
N ASP A 141 4.76 -9.02 -8.44
CA ASP A 141 5.02 -9.18 -7.00
C ASP A 141 6.20 -8.31 -6.50
N ALA A 142 7.26 -8.15 -7.30
CA ALA A 142 8.42 -7.35 -6.93
C ALA A 142 8.12 -5.84 -6.91
N GLY A 143 7.38 -5.36 -7.90
CA GLY A 143 6.93 -3.97 -8.02
C GLY A 143 5.99 -3.58 -6.89
N GLY A 144 5.01 -4.43 -6.58
CA GLY A 144 4.14 -4.25 -5.43
C GLY A 144 4.92 -4.14 -4.11
N LYS A 145 5.96 -4.98 -3.91
CA LYS A 145 6.84 -4.92 -2.74
C LYS A 145 7.66 -3.63 -2.67
N LEU A 146 8.28 -3.22 -3.77
CA LEU A 146 9.02 -1.96 -3.83
C LEU A 146 8.12 -0.74 -3.61
N ALA A 147 6.86 -0.79 -4.05
CA ALA A 147 5.90 0.27 -3.80
C ALA A 147 5.48 0.34 -2.31
N MET A 148 5.39 -0.81 -1.63
CA MET A 148 5.26 -0.84 -0.16
C MET A 148 6.49 -0.25 0.54
N GLU A 149 7.70 -0.61 0.09
CA GLU A 149 8.95 -0.06 0.64
C GLU A 149 9.03 1.45 0.46
N PHE A 150 8.61 1.99 -0.69
CA PHE A 150 8.53 3.42 -0.94
C PHE A 150 7.67 4.12 0.11
N LEU A 151 6.43 3.66 0.35
CA LEU A 151 5.57 4.26 1.38
C LEU A 151 6.07 4.02 2.80
N ALA A 152 6.82 2.94 3.04
CA ALA A 152 7.46 2.71 4.32
C ALA A 152 8.54 3.75 4.63
N THR A 153 9.09 4.46 3.65
CA THR A 153 10.06 5.55 3.88
C THR A 153 9.46 6.79 4.54
N VAL A 154 8.14 6.97 4.46
CA VAL A 154 7.45 8.13 5.03
C VAL A 154 7.21 7.91 6.52
N LYS A 155 8.04 8.55 7.35
CA LYS A 155 8.10 8.36 8.81
C LYS A 155 7.92 9.65 9.61
N ASP A 156 8.16 10.79 8.99
CA ASP A 156 8.07 12.13 9.56
C ASP A 156 7.64 13.16 8.48
N ALA A 157 7.53 14.43 8.88
CA ALA A 157 7.14 15.49 7.95
C ALA A 157 8.16 15.73 6.82
N THR A 158 9.46 15.50 7.09
CA THR A 158 10.52 15.70 6.09
C THR A 158 10.45 14.61 5.02
N SER A 159 10.44 13.35 5.43
CA SER A 159 10.30 12.20 4.53
C SER A 159 8.97 12.22 3.76
N ALA A 160 7.88 12.76 4.33
CA ALA A 160 6.64 12.98 3.61
C ALA A 160 6.76 14.00 2.47
N LEU A 161 7.54 15.06 2.66
CA LEU A 161 7.82 16.05 1.61
C LEU A 161 8.77 15.47 0.55
N ASP A 162 9.79 14.73 0.96
CA ASP A 162 10.71 14.07 0.02
C ASP A 162 9.96 13.05 -0.85
N ALA A 163 9.02 12.30 -0.28
CA ALA A 163 8.25 11.29 -0.99
C ALA A 163 7.21 11.85 -1.99
N VAL A 164 6.98 13.16 -2.03
CA VAL A 164 6.17 13.79 -3.09
C VAL A 164 7.03 14.50 -4.13
N ASP A 165 8.36 14.55 -3.96
CA ASP A 165 9.27 15.10 -4.95
C ASP A 165 9.28 14.21 -6.21
N PRO A 166 9.01 14.77 -7.41
CA PRO A 166 9.01 14.00 -8.65
C PRO A 166 10.29 13.20 -8.91
N ILE A 167 11.46 13.73 -8.54
CA ILE A 167 12.76 13.08 -8.74
C ILE A 167 12.85 11.84 -7.84
N VAL A 168 12.39 11.94 -6.60
CA VAL A 168 12.39 10.81 -5.66
C VAL A 168 11.42 9.73 -6.16
N VAL A 169 10.22 10.12 -6.57
CA VAL A 169 9.21 9.18 -7.09
C VAL A 169 9.72 8.47 -8.35
N ASP A 170 10.30 9.20 -9.31
CA ASP A 170 10.90 8.61 -10.52
C ASP A 170 12.00 7.61 -10.22
N ALA A 171 12.84 7.91 -9.23
CA ALA A 171 13.91 7.01 -8.84
C ALA A 171 13.36 5.68 -8.30
N TRP A 172 12.22 5.72 -7.58
CA TRP A 172 11.55 4.50 -7.11
C TRP A 172 10.87 3.74 -8.25
N ILE A 173 10.20 4.43 -9.18
CA ILE A 173 9.59 3.80 -10.35
C ILE A 173 10.66 3.12 -11.23
N ALA A 174 11.81 3.76 -11.42
CA ALA A 174 12.94 3.16 -12.13
C ALA A 174 13.44 1.87 -11.46
N ARG A 175 13.42 1.78 -10.12
CA ARG A 175 13.76 0.54 -9.40
C ARG A 175 12.74 -0.57 -9.64
N ILE A 176 11.46 -0.24 -9.71
CA ILE A 176 10.40 -1.19 -10.04
C ILE A 176 10.61 -1.75 -11.45
N VAL A 177 10.84 -0.88 -12.43
CA VAL A 177 11.11 -1.29 -13.83
C VAL A 177 12.37 -2.16 -13.93
N ALA A 178 13.43 -1.81 -13.19
CA ALA A 178 14.66 -2.61 -13.16
C ALA A 178 14.44 -4.02 -12.57
N ALA A 179 13.58 -4.16 -11.55
CA ALA A 179 13.25 -5.44 -10.93
C ALA A 179 12.37 -6.34 -11.81
N ASP A 180 11.60 -5.76 -12.75
CA ASP A 180 10.85 -6.52 -13.76
C ASP A 180 11.80 -7.11 -14.82
N GLY A 181 12.81 -6.33 -15.24
CA GLY A 181 13.82 -6.78 -16.21
C GLY A 181 14.75 -7.89 -15.72
N THR A 182 14.89 -8.11 -14.42
CA THR A 182 15.69 -9.21 -13.85
C THR A 182 14.93 -10.54 -13.76
N ALA A 183 13.61 -10.57 -14.01
CA ALA A 183 12.81 -11.79 -14.00
C ALA A 183 12.99 -12.66 -15.27
N ILE A 184 13.83 -12.24 -16.23
CA ILE A 184 14.12 -12.93 -17.50
C ILE A 184 15.63 -13.10 -17.75
N GLU A 185 16.37 -13.67 -16.79
CA GLU A 185 17.63 -14.37 -17.09
C GLU A 185 17.62 -15.81 -16.54
N ASP A 186 16.57 -16.57 -16.87
CA ASP A 186 16.77 -17.99 -17.22
C ASP A 186 16.62 -18.11 -18.74
N VAL A 187 17.51 -17.42 -19.47
CA VAL A 187 17.79 -17.80 -20.85
C VAL A 187 18.46 -19.15 -20.72
N GLY A 188 17.65 -20.20 -20.87
CA GLY A 188 18.11 -21.57 -20.88
C GLY A 188 19.41 -21.67 -21.69
N LEU A 189 20.41 -22.29 -21.09
CA LEU A 189 21.64 -22.69 -21.74
C LEU A 189 21.29 -23.47 -23.02
N VAL A 190 21.15 -22.75 -24.14
CA VAL A 190 20.99 -23.35 -25.46
C VAL A 190 22.30 -24.07 -25.73
N GLY A 191 22.17 -25.40 -25.82
CA GLY A 191 23.28 -26.31 -25.88
C GLY A 191 24.27 -25.96 -26.98
N VAL A 192 25.51 -25.73 -26.58
CA VAL A 192 26.65 -26.01 -27.43
C VAL A 192 26.86 -27.53 -27.44
N ALA A 193 26.27 -28.18 -28.44
CA ALA A 193 26.62 -29.55 -28.79
C ALA A 193 28.12 -29.63 -29.16
N PRO A 194 28.87 -30.63 -28.68
CA PRO A 194 30.22 -30.87 -29.17
C PRO A 194 30.12 -31.59 -30.52
N LEU A 195 30.68 -30.98 -31.57
CA LEU A 195 30.91 -31.65 -32.85
C LEU A 195 32.40 -31.97 -32.99
N VAL A 196 32.66 -33.28 -32.85
CA VAL A 196 33.79 -34.12 -33.33
C VAL A 196 35.19 -33.80 -32.80
#